data_AF-A0A379S6H2-F1
#
_entry.id   AF-A0A379S6H2-F1
#
_cell.length_a   1.000
_cell.length_b   1.000
_cell.length_c   1.000
_cell.angle_alpha   90.00
_cell.angle_beta   90.00
_cell.angle_gamma   90.00
#
_symmetry.space_group_name_H-M   'P 1'
#
loop_
_entity.id
_entity.type
_entity.pdbx_description
1 polymer ?
#
loop_
_entity_poly.entity_id
_entity_poly.type
_entity_poly.pdbx_seq_one_letter_code
_entity_poly.pdbx_strand_id
1 'polypeptide(L)'
;MPRGADILVHEAVHVPSVAKLADSIGNGKTLAEAIASHHTTIEDVGKIAREAHVKKLVLSHLVPATVTDDVWQQEAMKNYQGPVIVGHDNMTINVP
;
A
#
# COMPACT_ATOMS: atom_id res chain seq x y z
N MET A 1 17.00 0.30 -4.89
CA MET A 1 16.22 0.69 -3.71
C MET A 1 16.84 1.93 -3.09
N PRO A 2 16.06 3.01 -2.85
CA PRO A 2 16.55 4.12 -2.05
C PRO A 2 16.93 3.60 -0.66
N ARG A 3 18.02 4.10 -0.08
CA ARG A 3 18.42 3.77 1.30
C ARG A 3 18.39 5.04 2.13
N GLY A 4 17.67 5.01 3.24
CA GLY A 4 17.64 6.10 4.22
C GLY A 4 16.87 7.34 3.78
N ALA A 5 15.93 7.25 2.83
CA ALA A 5 15.12 8.39 2.42
C ALA A 5 14.25 8.90 3.58
N ASP A 6 14.04 10.22 3.66
CA ASP A 6 13.12 10.81 4.63
C ASP A 6 11.69 10.34 4.42
N ILE A 7 11.28 10.21 3.16
CA ILE A 7 9.96 9.76 2.75
C ILE A 7 10.08 8.78 1.59
N LEU A 8 9.36 7.67 1.68
CA LEU A 8 9.05 6.80 0.56
C LEU A 8 7.56 6.92 0.24
N VAL A 9 7.24 7.37 -0.96
CA VAL A 9 5.87 7.31 -1.51
C VAL A 9 5.76 6.05 -2.35
N HIS A 10 4.76 5.19 -2.09
CA HIS A 10 4.63 3.89 -2.75
C HIS A 10 3.16 3.55 -3.07
N GLU A 11 2.93 2.91 -4.21
CA GLU A 11 1.64 2.29 -4.55
C GLU A 11 1.34 1.09 -3.63
N ALA A 12 0.07 0.72 -3.46
CA ALA A 12 -0.27 -0.48 -2.72
C ALA A 12 -1.57 -1.14 -3.18
N VAL A 13 -1.54 -2.47 -3.24
CA VAL A 13 -2.74 -3.30 -3.39
C VAL A 13 -3.05 -4.07 -2.10
N HIS A 14 -4.33 -4.10 -1.73
CA HIS A 14 -4.85 -4.94 -0.64
C HIS A 14 -5.58 -6.15 -1.25
N VAL A 15 -4.82 -7.24 -1.43
CA VAL A 15 -5.27 -8.46 -2.11
C VAL A 15 -6.59 -9.01 -1.56
N PRO A 16 -6.85 -9.08 -0.23
CA PRO A 16 -8.12 -9.57 0.28
C PRO A 16 -9.33 -8.73 -0.17
N SER A 17 -9.18 -7.41 -0.29
CA SER A 17 -10.26 -6.54 -0.75
C SER A 17 -10.45 -6.58 -2.27
N VAL A 18 -9.35 -6.72 -3.03
CA VAL A 18 -9.43 -6.95 -4.48
C VAL A 18 -10.18 -8.24 -4.78
N ALA A 19 -9.88 -9.34 -4.07
CA ALA A 19 -10.56 -10.61 -4.26
C ALA A 19 -12.08 -10.48 -4.05
N LYS A 20 -12.49 -9.86 -2.93
CA LYS A 20 -13.91 -9.61 -2.64
C LYS A 20 -14.60 -8.76 -3.70
N LEU A 21 -13.94 -7.72 -4.21
CA LEU A 21 -14.48 -6.87 -5.26
C LEU A 21 -14.60 -7.63 -6.59
N ALA A 22 -13.59 -8.42 -6.95
CA ALA A 22 -13.61 -9.19 -8.17
C ALA A 22 -14.73 -10.25 -8.16
N ASP A 23 -14.97 -10.87 -7.00
CA ASP A 23 -16.04 -11.87 -6.83
C ASP A 23 -17.43 -11.24 -7.08
N SER A 24 -17.64 -9.99 -6.67
CA SER A 24 -18.94 -9.31 -6.84
C SER A 24 -19.28 -8.96 -8.29
N ILE A 25 -18.30 -8.97 -9.20
CA ILE A 25 -18.46 -8.61 -10.62
C ILE A 25 -18.37 -9.81 -11.58
N GLY A 26 -18.29 -11.03 -11.06
CA GLY A 26 -18.43 -12.27 -11.86
C GLY A 26 -17.16 -12.79 -12.55
N ASN A 27 -15.96 -12.31 -12.17
CA ASN A 27 -14.64 -12.77 -12.67
C ASN A 27 -13.58 -12.87 -11.55
N GLY A 28 -14.03 -13.15 -10.33
CA GLY A 28 -13.30 -13.16 -9.06
C GLY A 28 -11.82 -13.45 -9.11
N LYS A 29 -11.48 -14.73 -9.29
CA LYS A 29 -10.10 -15.20 -9.18
C LYS A 29 -9.18 -14.60 -10.25
N THR A 30 -9.58 -14.66 -11.52
CA THR A 30 -8.74 -14.20 -12.65
C THR A 30 -8.48 -12.71 -12.59
N LEU A 31 -9.50 -11.90 -12.26
CA LEU A 31 -9.32 -10.46 -12.15
C LEU A 31 -8.46 -10.10 -10.94
N ALA A 32 -8.67 -10.76 -9.79
CA ALA A 32 -7.87 -10.49 -8.60
C ALA A 32 -6.39 -10.84 -8.80
N GLU A 33 -6.10 -11.98 -9.43
CA GLU A 33 -4.73 -12.38 -9.81
C GLU A 33 -4.11 -11.40 -10.80
N ALA A 34 -4.87 -10.97 -11.82
CA ALA A 34 -4.41 -9.99 -12.79
C ALA A 34 -4.11 -8.62 -12.16
N ILE A 35 -4.91 -8.16 -11.20
CA ILE A 35 -4.64 -6.91 -10.49
C ILE A 35 -3.39 -7.07 -9.61
N ALA A 36 -3.32 -8.13 -8.82
CA ALA A 36 -2.21 -8.37 -7.89
C ALA A 36 -0.86 -8.56 -8.62
N SER A 37 -0.84 -9.08 -9.85
CA SER A 37 0.40 -9.28 -10.61
C SER A 37 1.03 -8.00 -11.16
N HIS A 38 0.30 -6.88 -11.15
CA HIS A 38 0.78 -5.58 -11.64
C HIS A 38 1.00 -4.55 -10.53
N HIS A 39 0.77 -4.92 -9.27
CA HIS A 39 0.85 -4.02 -8.12
C HIS A 39 1.75 -4.60 -7.04
N THR A 40 2.14 -3.75 -6.09
CA THR A 40 2.89 -4.20 -4.90
C THR A 40 1.93 -4.43 -3.74
N THR A 41 1.94 -5.63 -3.15
CA THR A 41 1.09 -5.94 -1.99
C THR A 41 1.45 -5.03 -0.82
N ILE A 42 0.46 -4.58 -0.05
CA ILE A 42 0.71 -3.74 1.14
C ILE A 42 1.71 -4.38 2.12
N GLU A 43 1.70 -5.71 2.20
CA GLU A 43 2.64 -6.48 3.01
C GLU A 43 4.09 -6.32 2.49
N ASP A 44 4.29 -6.41 1.18
CA ASP A 44 5.60 -6.20 0.55
C ASP A 44 6.03 -4.73 0.58
N VAL A 45 5.11 -3.77 0.46
CA VAL A 45 5.40 -2.34 0.65
C VAL A 45 6.00 -2.11 2.05
N GLY A 46 5.43 -2.72 3.08
CA GLY A 46 5.99 -2.66 4.44
C GLY A 46 7.41 -3.25 4.52
N LYS A 47 7.65 -4.41 3.87
CA LYS A 47 9.00 -5.01 3.83
C LYS A 47 10.00 -4.10 3.11
N ILE A 48 9.61 -3.53 1.97
CA ILE A 48 10.43 -2.59 1.19
C ILE A 48 10.78 -1.37 2.04
N ALA A 49 9.81 -0.77 2.74
CA ALA A 49 10.05 0.39 3.60
C ALA A 49 11.03 0.07 4.74
N ARG A 50 10.88 -1.10 5.38
CA ARG A 50 11.81 -1.57 6.42
C ARG A 50 13.22 -1.77 5.88
N GLU A 51 13.37 -2.47 4.76
CA GLU A 51 14.67 -2.79 4.16
C GLU A 51 15.37 -1.57 3.58
N ALA A 52 14.60 -0.59 3.11
CA ALA A 52 15.11 0.71 2.65
C ALA A 52 15.49 1.65 3.82
N HIS A 53 15.18 1.31 5.07
CA HIS A 53 15.41 2.14 6.25
C HIS A 53 14.83 3.57 6.11
N VAL A 54 13.63 3.68 5.54
CA VAL A 54 12.99 4.99 5.30
C VAL A 54 12.44 5.55 6.61
N LYS A 55 12.50 6.87 6.79
CA LYS A 55 12.00 7.50 8.01
C LYS A 55 10.48 7.56 8.07
N LYS A 56 9.80 7.55 6.92
CA LYS A 56 8.34 7.60 6.79
C LYS A 56 7.89 6.92 5.50
N LEU A 57 6.84 6.11 5.59
CA LEU A 57 6.13 5.54 4.45
C LEU A 57 4.84 6.35 4.19
N VAL A 58 4.63 6.73 2.93
CA VAL A 58 3.41 7.35 2.44
C VAL A 58 2.83 6.44 1.37
N LEU A 59 1.60 5.97 1.60
CA LEU A 59 0.87 5.15 0.65
C LEU A 59 0.09 6.05 -0.31
N SER A 60 0.16 5.77 -1.60
CA SER A 60 -0.62 6.42 -2.65
C SER A 60 -1.11 5.36 -3.63
N HIS A 61 -1.89 5.73 -4.65
CA HIS A 61 -2.39 4.81 -5.69
C HIS A 61 -2.90 3.48 -5.09
N LEU A 62 -3.98 3.57 -4.29
CA LEU A 62 -4.48 2.47 -3.47
C LEU A 62 -5.49 1.61 -4.23
N VAL A 63 -5.27 0.30 -4.22
CA VAL A 63 -6.12 -0.65 -4.96
C VAL A 63 -6.69 -1.74 -4.03
N PRO A 64 -8.02 -1.81 -3.86
CA PRO A 64 -9.04 -0.88 -4.34
C PRO A 64 -9.12 0.37 -3.45
N ALA A 65 -9.64 1.48 -4.00
CA ALA A 65 -9.83 2.74 -3.27
C ALA A 65 -10.88 2.68 -2.14
N THR A 66 -11.59 1.55 -1.98
CA THR A 66 -12.65 1.37 -0.98
C THR A 66 -12.14 0.89 0.38
N VAL A 67 -10.84 0.60 0.51
CA VAL A 67 -10.22 0.16 1.76
C VAL A 67 -9.96 1.38 2.65
N THR A 68 -10.31 1.27 3.93
CA THR A 68 -10.12 2.36 4.91
C THR A 68 -8.64 2.55 5.25
N ASP A 69 -8.29 3.78 5.63
CA ASP A 69 -6.92 4.14 6.02
C ASP A 69 -6.34 3.24 7.11
N ASP A 70 -7.13 2.93 8.14
CA ASP A 70 -6.72 2.08 9.25
C ASP A 70 -6.25 0.70 8.78
N VAL A 71 -6.93 0.12 7.78
CA VAL A 71 -6.54 -1.19 7.23
C VAL A 71 -5.21 -1.08 6.51
N TRP A 72 -5.03 -0.06 5.65
CA TRP A 72 -3.76 0.16 4.97
C TRP A 72 -2.59 0.33 5.94
N GLN A 73 -2.80 1.14 6.98
CA GLN A 73 -1.80 1.39 8.01
C GLN A 73 -1.46 0.11 8.78
N GLN A 74 -2.46 -0.61 9.29
CA GLN A 74 -2.26 -1.83 10.06
C GLN A 74 -1.53 -2.91 9.25
N GLU A 75 -1.90 -3.09 7.98
CA GLU A 75 -1.27 -4.10 7.10
C GLU A 75 0.19 -3.75 6.78
N ALA A 76 0.49 -2.48 6.46
CA ALA A 76 1.88 -2.05 6.26
C ALA A 76 2.72 -2.23 7.53
N MET A 77 2.12 -1.90 8.69
CA MET A 77 2.79 -1.93 9.99
C MET A 77 3.17 -3.33 10.47
N LYS A 78 2.56 -4.39 9.91
CA LYS A 78 3.00 -5.77 10.15
C LYS A 78 4.47 -5.99 9.77
N ASN A 79 4.97 -5.25 8.77
CA ASN A 79 6.34 -5.39 8.26
C ASN A 79 7.19 -4.13 8.42
N TYR A 80 6.62 -2.99 8.83
CA TYR A 80 7.31 -1.70 8.98
C TYR A 80 6.90 -0.99 10.29
N GLN A 81 7.87 -0.71 11.16
CA GLN A 81 7.59 -0.07 12.47
C GLN A 81 7.66 1.46 12.44
N GLY A 82 7.96 2.06 11.29
CA GLY A 82 7.99 3.52 11.16
C GLY A 82 6.61 4.12 10.90
N PRO A 83 6.51 5.46 10.82
CA PRO A 83 5.27 6.16 10.53
C PRO A 83 4.71 5.82 9.13
N VAL A 84 3.44 5.46 9.07
CA VAL A 84 2.70 5.19 7.82
C VAL A 84 1.59 6.21 7.66
N ILE A 85 1.59 6.91 6.53
CA ILE A 85 0.54 7.86 6.14
C ILE A 85 -0.19 7.31 4.93
N VAL A 86 -1.52 7.38 4.94
CA VAL A 86 -2.35 7.14 3.75
C VAL A 86 -2.58 8.49 3.08
N GLY A 87 -2.10 8.63 1.85
CA GLY A 87 -2.20 9.87 1.08
C GLY A 87 -3.60 10.08 0.53
N HIS A 88 -4.04 11.33 0.55
CA HIS A 88 -5.32 11.78 0.00
C HIS A 88 -5.12 12.92 -0.99
N ASP A 89 -6.08 13.10 -1.89
CA ASP A 89 -6.08 14.23 -2.81
C ASP A 89 -5.96 15.56 -2.05
N ASN A 90 -5.15 16.48 -2.58
CA ASN A 90 -4.80 17.77 -1.97
C ASN A 90 -4.05 17.68 -0.62
N MET A 91 -3.56 16.51 -0.22
CA MET A 91 -2.69 16.40 0.96
C MET A 91 -1.29 16.94 0.67
N THR A 92 -0.80 17.83 1.54
CA THR A 92 0.59 18.31 1.52
C THR A 92 1.42 17.57 2.56
N ILE A 93 2.60 17.09 2.16
CA ILE A 93 3.55 16.44 3.05
C ILE A 93 4.89 17.19 2.99
N ASN A 94 5.33 17.68 4.14
CA ASN A 94 6.63 18.33 4.26
C ASN A 94 7.74 17.29 4.41
N VAL A 95 8.79 17.43 3.60
CA VAL A 95 10.04 16.70 3.76
C VAL A 95 10.91 17.47 4.77
N PRO A 96 11.55 16.80 5.75
CA PRO A 96 12.51 17.42 6.67
C PRO A 96 13.66 18.13 5.98
#